data_AF-A0A1J5DSY2-F1
#
_entry.id   AF-A0A1J5DSY2-F1
#
_cell.length_a   1.000
_cell.length_b   1.000
_cell.length_c   1.000
_cell.angle_alpha   90.00
_cell.angle_beta   90.00
_cell.angle_gamma   90.00
#
_symmetry.space_group_name_H-M   'P 1'
#
loop_
_entity.id
_entity.type
_entity.pdbx_description
1 polymer ?
#
loop_
_entity_poly.entity_id
_entity_poly.type
_entity_poly.pdbx_seq_one_letter_code
_entity_poly.pdbx_strand_id
1 'polypeptide(L)'
;MSRIVRSSPRFFRLIKIAFSGMLLLLLALAFVIPAPLREPADFGHVPNPSKSAWFLLWIQELASYSRSLVYLVAGIAVFFLALPWLPGNPPSERARWWPAEQRFYGWITVALFAAILALTVVAMFFRGSNWDLVRPF
;
A
#
# COMPACT_ATOMS: atom_id res chain seq x y z
N MET A 1 13.68 -21.84 30.16
CA MET A 1 12.58 -20.97 30.67
C MET A 1 11.87 -20.32 29.49
N SER A 2 10.62 -20.65 29.21
CA SER A 2 9.87 -20.02 28.11
C SER A 2 9.49 -18.59 28.50
N ARG A 3 10.02 -17.58 27.79
CA ARG A 3 9.67 -16.16 27.98
C ARG A 3 8.31 -15.86 27.33
N ILE A 4 7.25 -16.53 27.75
CA ILE A 4 5.90 -16.31 27.22
C ILE A 4 5.16 -15.36 28.16
N VAL A 5 4.75 -14.20 27.64
CA VAL A 5 3.96 -13.21 28.38
C VAL A 5 2.49 -13.39 28.02
N ARG A 6 1.59 -13.40 29.00
CA ARG A 6 0.13 -13.48 28.73
C ARG A 6 -0.32 -12.28 27.89
N SER A 7 -1.06 -12.54 26.82
CA SER A 7 -1.62 -11.52 25.93
C SER A 7 -2.58 -10.58 26.67
N SER A 8 -3.37 -11.12 27.60
CA SER A 8 -4.17 -10.33 28.53
C SER A 8 -3.44 -10.16 29.88
N PRO A 9 -3.37 -8.94 30.45
CA PRO A 9 -3.93 -7.69 29.92
C PRO A 9 -2.96 -6.90 29.03
N ARG A 10 -1.68 -7.28 28.98
CA ARG A 10 -0.59 -6.41 28.50
C ARG A 10 -0.71 -6.07 27.01
N PHE A 11 -0.82 -7.08 26.14
CA PHE A 11 -0.89 -6.88 24.69
C PHE A 11 -2.22 -6.23 24.28
N PHE A 12 -3.35 -6.69 24.84
CA PHE A 12 -4.66 -6.11 24.55
C PHE A 12 -4.79 -4.66 25.01
N ARG A 13 -4.14 -4.27 26.11
CA ARG A 13 -4.12 -2.87 26.56
C ARG A 13 -3.40 -1.99 25.53
N LEU A 14 -2.25 -2.42 25.02
CA LEU A 14 -1.51 -1.69 23.98
C LEU A 14 -2.32 -1.57 22.68
N ILE A 15 -2.94 -2.65 22.23
CA ILE A 15 -3.81 -2.63 21.04
C ILE A 15 -4.95 -1.64 21.22
N LYS A 16 -5.66 -1.66 22.37
CA LYS A 16 -6.76 -0.74 22.63
C LYS A 16 -6.31 0.72 22.60
N ILE A 17 -5.18 1.03 23.24
CA ILE A 17 -4.62 2.39 23.23
C ILE A 17 -4.27 2.81 21.79
N ALA A 18 -3.56 1.97 21.04
CA ALA A 18 -3.18 2.27 19.66
C ALA A 18 -4.40 2.43 18.74
N PHE A 19 -5.39 1.55 18.87
CA PHE A 19 -6.64 1.60 18.12
C PHE A 19 -7.43 2.86 18.43
N SER A 20 -7.65 3.17 19.71
CA SER A 20 -8.36 4.38 20.13
C SER A 20 -7.62 5.64 19.66
N GLY A 21 -6.29 5.66 19.77
CA GLY A 21 -5.47 6.77 19.27
C GLY A 21 -5.60 6.96 17.76
N MET A 22 -5.51 5.88 16.97
CA MET A 22 -5.69 5.94 15.51
C MET A 22 -7.11 6.37 15.14
N LEU A 23 -8.13 5.85 15.82
CA LEU A 23 -9.52 6.23 15.57
C LEU A 23 -9.75 7.71 15.84
N LEU A 24 -9.27 8.22 16.98
CA LEU A 24 -9.37 9.64 17.32
C LEU A 24 -8.63 10.51 16.32
N LEU A 25 -7.43 10.10 15.89
CA LEU A 25 -6.67 10.80 14.85
C LEU A 25 -7.46 10.85 13.52
N LEU A 26 -8.02 9.73 13.07
CA LEU A 26 -8.81 9.69 11.84
C LEU A 26 -10.07 10.56 11.93
N LEU A 27 -10.76 10.55 13.08
CA LEU A 27 -11.93 11.41 13.30
C LEU A 27 -11.55 12.89 13.32
N ALA A 28 -10.43 13.25 13.97
CA ALA A 28 -9.93 14.62 13.98
C ALA A 28 -9.52 15.08 12.57
N LEU A 29 -8.83 14.22 11.80
CA LEU A 29 -8.49 14.52 10.41
C LEU A 29 -9.73 14.67 9.54
N ALA A 30 -10.74 13.79 9.68
CA ALA A 30 -11.99 13.89 8.92
C ALA A 30 -12.81 15.15 9.29
N PHE A 31 -12.67 15.66 10.52
CA PHE A 31 -13.31 16.90 10.94
C PHE A 31 -12.61 18.14 10.38
N VAL A 32 -11.28 18.14 10.30
CA VAL A 32 -10.48 19.30 9.87
C VAL A 32 -10.24 19.32 8.36
N ILE A 33 -10.07 18.15 7.73
CA ILE A 33 -9.76 18.01 6.32
C ILE A 33 -11.03 17.59 5.58
N PRO A 34 -11.64 18.47 4.77
CA PRO A 34 -12.84 18.11 4.03
C PRO A 34 -12.52 16.98 3.04
N ALA A 35 -13.49 16.08 2.85
CA ALA A 35 -13.34 15.01 1.89
C ALA A 35 -13.15 15.59 0.47
N PRO A 36 -12.16 15.13 -0.30
CA PRO A 36 -11.91 15.61 -1.67
C PRO A 36 -12.91 15.00 -2.65
N LEU A 37 -14.20 15.29 -2.44
CA LEU A 37 -15.28 14.85 -3.31
C LEU A 37 -15.31 15.70 -4.57
N ARG A 38 -15.49 15.03 -5.72
CA ARG A 38 -15.73 15.68 -7.00
C ARG A 38 -17.23 15.93 -7.19
N GLU A 39 -17.55 16.72 -8.20
CA GLU A 39 -18.92 16.88 -8.67
C GLU A 39 -19.54 15.51 -9.04
N PRO A 40 -20.88 15.40 -8.99
CA PRO A 40 -21.58 14.21 -9.46
C PRO A 40 -21.13 13.80 -10.86
N ALA A 41 -21.03 12.49 -11.10
CA ALA A 41 -20.59 11.97 -12.38
C ALA A 41 -21.51 12.42 -13.51
N ASP A 42 -20.95 13.04 -14.54
CA ASP A 42 -21.63 13.39 -15.78
C ASP A 42 -21.34 12.33 -16.86
N PHE A 43 -22.39 11.73 -17.42
CA PHE A 43 -22.25 10.76 -18.51
C PHE A 43 -21.80 11.40 -19.83
N GLY A 44 -22.03 12.71 -20.02
CA GLY A 44 -21.62 13.47 -21.19
C GLY A 44 -20.15 13.92 -21.15
N HIS A 45 -19.51 13.89 -19.97
CA HIS A 45 -18.15 14.39 -19.79
C HIS A 45 -17.31 13.49 -18.89
N VAL A 46 -16.44 12.67 -19.50
CA VAL A 46 -15.47 11.84 -18.77
C VAL A 46 -14.19 12.64 -18.53
N PRO A 47 -13.74 12.80 -17.26
CA PRO A 47 -12.52 13.54 -16.96
C PRO A 47 -11.29 12.86 -17.58
N ASN A 48 -10.37 13.68 -18.12
CA ASN A 48 -9.14 13.22 -18.77
C ASN A 48 -7.90 13.90 -18.14
N PRO A 49 -7.04 13.18 -17.41
CA PRO A 49 -7.10 11.74 -17.12
C PRO A 49 -8.09 11.43 -15.99
N SER A 50 -8.85 10.34 -16.15
CA SER A 50 -9.65 9.78 -15.07
C SER A 50 -8.72 9.04 -14.10
N LYS A 51 -8.46 9.62 -12.92
CA LYS A 51 -7.61 9.03 -11.88
C LYS A 51 -8.43 8.16 -10.92
N SER A 52 -7.91 7.00 -10.57
CA SER A 52 -8.46 6.08 -9.58
C SER A 52 -8.21 6.56 -8.15
N ALA A 53 -8.71 5.82 -7.16
CA ALA A 53 -8.41 6.08 -5.75
C ALA A 53 -6.90 6.02 -5.49
N TRP A 54 -6.42 6.84 -4.54
CA TRP A 54 -4.98 7.05 -4.30
C TRP A 54 -4.19 5.75 -4.08
N PHE A 55 -4.76 4.75 -3.41
CA PHE A 55 -4.12 3.45 -3.15
C PHE A 55 -4.08 2.51 -4.37
N LEU A 56 -4.78 2.84 -5.46
CA LEU A 56 -4.78 2.10 -6.74
C LEU A 56 -4.00 2.82 -7.85
N LEU A 57 -3.54 4.05 -7.61
CA LEU A 57 -2.87 4.87 -8.63
C LEU A 57 -1.65 4.17 -9.24
N TRP A 58 -0.86 3.45 -8.45
CA TRP A 58 0.31 2.72 -8.96
C TRP A 58 -0.06 1.59 -9.94
N ILE A 59 -1.19 0.91 -9.73
CA ILE A 59 -1.71 -0.11 -10.66
C ILE A 59 -2.17 0.56 -11.93
N GLN A 60 -2.85 1.69 -11.80
CA GLN A 60 -3.33 2.47 -12.92
C GLN A 60 -2.16 3.01 -13.77
N GLU A 61 -1.09 3.48 -13.12
CA GLU A 61 0.15 3.90 -13.76
C GLU A 61 0.75 2.76 -14.59
N LEU A 62 0.87 1.55 -14.02
CA LEU A 62 1.33 0.37 -14.75
C LEU A 62 0.43 0.06 -15.96
N ALA A 63 -0.88 0.06 -15.77
CA ALA A 63 -1.85 -0.23 -16.82
C ALA A 63 -1.83 0.81 -17.96
N SER A 64 -1.40 2.04 -17.69
CA SER A 64 -1.24 3.08 -18.71
C SER A 64 -0.15 2.77 -19.74
N TYR A 65 0.92 2.06 -19.34
CA TYR A 65 1.98 1.62 -20.26
C TYR A 65 1.58 0.37 -21.04
N SER A 66 0.97 -0.60 -20.37
CA SER A 66 0.42 -1.79 -21.01
C SER A 66 -0.63 -2.46 -20.13
N ARG A 67 -1.75 -2.84 -20.74
CA ARG A 67 -2.82 -3.60 -20.07
C ARG A 67 -2.29 -4.91 -19.46
N SER A 68 -1.27 -5.53 -20.06
CA SER A 68 -0.72 -6.80 -19.56
C SER A 68 0.03 -6.67 -18.23
N LEU A 69 0.47 -5.46 -17.84
CA LEU A 69 1.17 -5.24 -16.57
C LEU A 69 0.29 -5.46 -15.34
N VAL A 70 -1.04 -5.54 -15.50
CA VAL A 70 -1.93 -6.00 -14.42
C VAL A 70 -1.60 -7.43 -13.96
N TYR A 71 -1.10 -8.28 -14.86
CA TYR A 71 -0.65 -9.63 -14.47
C TYR A 71 0.59 -9.61 -13.59
N LEU A 72 1.43 -8.57 -13.66
CA LEU A 72 2.55 -8.39 -12.72
C LEU A 72 2.03 -8.16 -11.30
N VAL A 73 0.96 -7.36 -11.15
CA VAL A 73 0.31 -7.14 -9.84
C VAL A 73 -0.22 -8.45 -9.27
N ALA A 74 -0.90 -9.25 -10.09
CA ALA A 74 -1.35 -10.58 -9.71
C ALA A 74 -0.17 -11.51 -9.34
N GLY A 75 0.92 -11.47 -10.11
CA GLY A 75 2.15 -12.22 -9.83
C GLY A 75 2.79 -11.83 -8.49
N ILE A 76 2.84 -10.53 -8.16
CA ILE A 76 3.31 -10.05 -6.86
C ILE A 76 2.41 -10.58 -5.72
N ALA A 77 1.09 -10.53 -5.89
CA ALA A 77 0.16 -11.06 -4.90
C ALA A 77 0.35 -12.58 -4.68
N VAL A 78 0.47 -13.35 -5.77
CA VAL A 78 0.75 -14.79 -5.71
C VAL A 78 2.11 -15.08 -5.07
N PHE A 79 3.14 -14.29 -5.38
CA PHE A 79 4.47 -14.42 -4.77
C PHE A 79 4.41 -14.24 -3.24
N PHE A 80 3.73 -13.20 -2.76
CA PHE A 80 3.57 -12.97 -1.32
C PHE A 80 2.68 -14.01 -0.65
N LEU A 81 1.65 -14.49 -1.34
CA LEU A 81 0.84 -15.61 -0.86
C LEU A 81 1.70 -16.87 -0.72
N ALA A 82 2.51 -17.19 -1.74
CA ALA A 82 3.35 -18.38 -1.80
C ALA A 82 4.58 -18.33 -0.86
N LEU A 83 4.87 -17.17 -0.26
CA LEU A 83 6.09 -16.92 0.52
C LEU A 83 6.40 -17.97 1.60
N PRO A 84 5.43 -18.53 2.36
CA PRO A 84 5.68 -19.60 3.34
C PRO A 84 6.17 -20.91 2.74
N TRP A 85 5.89 -21.16 1.45
CA TRP A 85 6.21 -22.41 0.75
C TRP A 85 7.43 -22.28 -0.16
N LEU A 86 8.01 -21.08 -0.30
CA LEU A 86 9.19 -20.87 -1.13
C LEU A 86 10.43 -21.51 -0.49
N PRO A 87 11.23 -22.25 -1.27
CA PRO A 87 12.48 -22.82 -0.77
C PRO A 87 13.45 -21.71 -0.36
N GLY A 88 14.14 -21.90 0.77
CA GLY A 88 15.09 -20.91 1.29
C GLY A 88 14.47 -19.82 2.17
N ASN A 89 13.18 -19.90 2.52
CA ASN A 89 12.55 -19.04 3.51
C ASN A 89 12.40 -19.76 4.88
N PRO A 90 13.39 -19.70 5.78
CA PRO A 90 13.28 -20.32 7.08
C PRO A 90 12.17 -19.66 7.91
N PRO A 91 11.35 -20.43 8.63
CA PRO A 91 10.33 -19.85 9.51
C PRO A 91 11.00 -19.04 10.61
N SER A 92 10.53 -17.81 10.83
CA SER A 92 11.01 -16.99 11.94
C SER A 92 10.37 -17.49 13.24
N GLU A 93 11.19 -18.12 14.09
CA GLU A 93 10.74 -18.66 15.40
C GLU A 93 10.22 -17.58 16.37
N ARG A 94 10.52 -16.31 16.09
CA ARG A 94 10.08 -15.17 16.91
C ARG A 94 9.57 -14.05 16.02
N ALA A 95 8.54 -13.35 16.46
CA ALA A 95 8.10 -12.10 15.85
C ALA A 95 9.16 -11.01 16.12
N ARG A 96 10.12 -10.87 15.21
CA ARG A 96 11.17 -9.83 15.25
C ARG A 96 11.01 -8.96 14.03
N TRP A 97 11.26 -7.67 14.20
CA TRP A 97 11.44 -6.78 13.07
C TRP A 97 12.77 -7.12 12.38
N TRP A 98 12.72 -7.29 11.06
CA TRP A 98 13.90 -7.51 10.21
C TRP A 98 14.80 -8.70 10.63
N PRO A 99 14.25 -9.92 10.70
CA PRO A 99 15.02 -11.11 11.05
C PRO A 99 16.14 -11.35 10.03
N ALA A 100 17.32 -11.75 10.50
CA ALA A 100 18.50 -11.92 9.65
C ALA A 100 18.27 -12.99 8.58
N GLU A 101 17.48 -13.98 8.92
CA GLU A 101 17.16 -15.17 8.14
C GLU A 101 16.22 -14.89 6.97
N GLN A 102 15.47 -13.78 7.01
CA GLN A 102 14.52 -13.38 5.95
C GLN A 102 14.86 -12.02 5.32
N ARG A 103 16.10 -11.52 5.52
CA ARG A 103 16.54 -10.21 5.00
C ARG A 103 16.35 -10.06 3.50
N PHE A 104 16.56 -11.13 2.74
CA PHE A 104 16.37 -11.12 1.29
C PHE A 104 14.93 -10.73 0.93
N TYR A 105 13.94 -11.42 1.51
CA TYR A 105 12.51 -11.12 1.30
C TYR A 105 12.11 -9.75 1.88
N GLY A 106 12.72 -9.34 3.00
CA GLY A 106 12.55 -8.01 3.57
C GLY A 106 12.98 -6.92 2.59
N TRP A 107 14.16 -7.04 1.97
CA TRP A 107 14.64 -6.11 0.96
C TRP A 107 13.78 -6.10 -0.30
N ILE A 108 13.31 -7.27 -0.77
CA ILE A 108 12.36 -7.34 -1.89
C ILE A 108 11.08 -6.59 -1.55
N THR A 109 10.54 -6.77 -0.34
CA THR A 109 9.31 -6.11 0.10
C THR A 109 9.48 -4.60 0.16
N VAL A 110 10.60 -4.12 0.71
CA VAL A 110 10.92 -2.68 0.74
C VAL A 110 11.09 -2.12 -0.66
N ALA A 111 11.78 -2.83 -1.55
CA ALA A 111 11.96 -2.41 -2.94
C ALA A 111 10.63 -2.33 -3.70
N LEU A 112 9.76 -3.34 -3.55
CA LEU A 112 8.41 -3.32 -4.14
C LEU A 112 7.56 -2.20 -3.57
N PHE A 113 7.62 -1.95 -2.26
CA PHE A 113 6.93 -0.83 -1.64
C PHE A 113 7.43 0.52 -2.17
N ALA A 114 8.74 0.70 -2.30
CA ALA A 114 9.33 1.89 -2.89
C ALA A 114 8.90 2.09 -4.35
N ALA A 115 8.81 1.01 -5.14
CA ALA A 115 8.31 1.07 -6.51
C ALA A 115 6.82 1.46 -6.56
N ILE A 116 5.98 0.90 -5.68
CA ILE A 116 4.56 1.27 -5.54
C ILE A 116 4.42 2.77 -5.22
N LEU A 117 5.23 3.28 -4.29
CA LEU A 117 5.24 4.70 -3.94
C LEU A 117 5.68 5.57 -5.12
N ALA A 118 6.76 5.20 -5.81
CA ALA A 118 7.25 5.93 -6.98
C ALA A 118 6.18 6.01 -8.08
N LEU A 119 5.55 4.89 -8.42
CA LEU A 119 4.47 4.83 -9.41
C LEU A 119 3.24 5.64 -8.97
N THR A 120 2.89 5.60 -7.68
CA THR A 120 1.81 6.42 -7.12
C THR A 120 2.10 7.91 -7.29
N VAL A 121 3.33 8.34 -6.98
CA VAL A 121 3.78 9.74 -7.15
C VAL A 121 3.74 10.16 -8.62
N VAL A 122 4.21 9.31 -9.54
CA VAL A 122 4.14 9.57 -10.98
C VAL A 122 2.69 9.76 -11.43
N ALA A 123 1.80 8.82 -11.13
CA ALA A 123 0.39 8.94 -11.50
C ALA A 123 -0.31 10.15 -10.85
N MET A 124 0.05 10.47 -9.61
CA MET A 124 -0.58 11.56 -8.87
C MET A 124 -0.18 12.92 -9.45
N PHE A 125 1.11 13.16 -9.70
CA PHE A 125 1.62 14.50 -10.00
C PHE A 125 2.08 14.69 -11.46
N PHE A 126 2.60 13.66 -12.12
CA PHE A 126 3.25 13.80 -13.42
C PHE A 126 2.38 13.40 -14.61
N ARG A 127 1.13 12.93 -14.39
CA ARG A 127 0.20 12.55 -15.46
C ARG A 127 -0.80 13.66 -15.80
N GLY A 128 -0.71 14.13 -17.04
CA GLY A 128 -1.58 15.13 -17.68
C GLY A 128 -2.63 14.51 -18.61
N SER A 129 -3.24 15.35 -19.45
CA SER A 129 -4.25 14.94 -20.44
C SER A 129 -3.72 13.81 -21.33
N ASN A 130 -4.58 12.88 -21.72
CA ASN A 130 -4.23 11.72 -22.55
C ASN A 130 -3.14 10.84 -21.96
N TRP A 131 -2.95 10.88 -20.63
CA TRP A 131 -1.87 10.20 -19.93
C TRP A 131 -0.47 10.68 -20.29
N ASP A 132 -0.31 11.86 -20.88
CA ASP A 132 1.01 12.40 -21.18
C ASP A 132 1.81 12.72 -19.90
N LEU A 133 3.13 12.57 -19.98
CA LEU A 133 4.03 12.93 -18.88
C LEU A 133 4.27 14.45 -18.89
N VAL A 134 3.87 15.12 -17.81
CA VAL A 134 3.97 16.57 -17.65
C VAL A 134 4.84 16.92 -16.44
N ARG A 135 5.43 18.12 -16.47
CA ARG A 135 6.12 18.67 -15.30
C ARG A 135 5.05 19.19 -14.32
N PRO A 136 5.10 18.78 -13.04
CA PRO A 136 4.08 19.16 -12.05
C PRO A 136 4.24 20.60 -11.53
N PHE A 137 5.42 21.20 -11.72
CA PHE A 137 5.80 22.55 -11.30
C PHE A 137 6.70 23.21 -12.34
#